data_AF-A0A1B1S5U7-F1
#
_entry.id   AF-A0A1B1S5U7-F1
#
_cell.length_a   1.000
_cell.length_b   1.000
_cell.length_c   1.000
_cell.angle_alpha   90.00
_cell.angle_beta   90.00
_cell.angle_gamma   90.00
#
_symmetry.space_group_name_H-M   'P 1'
#
loop_
_entity.id
_entity.type
_entity.pdbx_description
1 polymer ?
#
loop_
_entity_poly.entity_id
_entity_poly.type
_entity_poly.pdbx_seq_one_letter_code
_entity_poly.pdbx_strand_id
1 'polypeptide(L)'
;MMNKKFSFILAAGLLSLTACGQEQPVAEESAEPMAEEQESTAEEPTTEEPEEETATEEEVTEEEPAEETTEEEPAQESTPEAMSGTASELLSNGEMTSFVFNEAGEFAIFCEPHPVMQMTVIVEEGAEAMDSIEVDIADYDFSEESITVAPGTTIVWTNQDQVQHNVAFE
;
A
#
# COMPACT_ATOMS: atom_id res chain seq x y z
N MET A 1 21.73 16.75 38.77
CA MET A 1 21.87 18.18 39.17
C MET A 1 23.01 18.81 38.39
N MET A 2 22.73 19.54 37.33
CA MET A 2 23.39 20.82 37.03
C MET A 2 22.52 21.56 36.03
N ASN A 3 22.10 22.74 36.44
CA ASN A 3 21.13 23.62 35.80
C ASN A 3 21.73 24.38 34.60
N LYS A 4 20.82 25.16 33.98
CA LYS A 4 21.00 26.55 33.48
C LYS A 4 21.39 26.64 31.99
N LYS A 5 20.73 27.37 31.08
CA LYS A 5 19.72 28.47 31.15
C LYS A 5 18.93 28.54 29.83
N PHE A 6 17.65 28.87 29.97
CA PHE A 6 16.80 29.52 28.98
C PHE A 6 17.54 30.60 28.15
N SER A 7 17.39 30.54 26.83
CA SER A 7 17.51 31.71 25.96
C SER A 7 16.31 31.73 25.02
N PHE A 8 15.24 32.36 25.49
CA PHE A 8 14.13 32.82 24.66
C PHE A 8 14.62 34.04 23.87
N ILE A 9 14.71 33.92 22.54
CA ILE A 9 14.78 35.08 21.65
C ILE A 9 13.44 35.17 20.92
N LEU A 10 12.62 36.05 21.46
CA LEU A 10 11.39 36.56 20.89
C LEU A 10 11.78 37.55 19.80
N ALA A 11 11.71 37.16 18.53
CA ALA A 11 11.77 38.07 17.40
C ALA A 11 10.36 38.14 16.78
N ALA A 12 9.55 39.05 17.33
CA ALA A 12 8.36 39.55 16.66
C ALA A 12 8.81 40.34 15.42
N GLY A 13 8.33 39.97 14.24
CA GLY A 13 8.78 40.58 13.00
C GLY A 13 7.79 40.43 11.84
N LEU A 14 6.85 41.38 11.78
CA LEU A 14 6.16 41.86 10.59
C LEU A 14 5.14 40.95 9.89
N LEU A 15 3.93 40.99 10.45
CA LEU A 15 2.67 40.75 9.76
C LEU A 15 2.50 41.79 8.62
N SER A 16 2.67 41.38 7.36
CA SER A 16 2.24 42.18 6.21
C SER A 16 0.85 41.72 5.78
N LEU A 17 -0.18 42.34 6.36
CA LEU A 17 -1.56 42.28 5.88
C LEU A 17 -1.69 43.22 4.68
N THR A 18 -1.55 42.69 3.47
CA THR A 18 -1.94 43.40 2.25
C THR A 18 -3.23 42.81 1.70
N ALA A 19 -4.28 43.58 1.97
CA ALA A 19 -5.39 43.96 1.11
C ALA A 19 -6.31 42.90 0.47
N CYS A 20 -7.59 43.07 0.81
CA CYS A 20 -8.80 42.58 0.16
C CYS A 20 -8.82 42.74 -1.37
N GLY A 21 -9.49 41.83 -2.07
CA GLY A 21 -9.78 42.00 -3.50
C GLY A 21 -10.65 40.92 -4.15
N GLN A 22 -11.94 40.93 -3.80
CA GLN A 22 -13.10 40.45 -4.58
C GLN A 22 -13.32 38.94 -4.79
N GLU A 23 -14.16 38.39 -3.92
CA GLU A 23 -15.40 37.71 -4.27
C GLU A 23 -15.94 38.05 -5.69
N GLN A 24 -16.16 37.03 -6.53
CA GLN A 24 -17.52 36.61 -6.89
C GLN A 24 -17.57 35.40 -7.85
N PRO A 25 -18.66 34.63 -7.78
CA PRO A 25 -18.78 33.29 -8.31
C PRO A 25 -19.37 33.28 -9.72
N VAL A 26 -19.12 32.20 -10.46
CA VAL A 26 -20.02 31.73 -11.51
C VAL A 26 -20.55 30.38 -11.07
N ALA A 27 -21.69 30.44 -10.38
CA ALA A 27 -22.67 29.37 -10.40
C ALA A 27 -23.68 29.67 -11.52
N GLU A 28 -24.61 28.72 -11.71
CA GLU A 28 -25.75 28.74 -12.63
C GLU A 28 -25.37 28.24 -14.04
N GLU A 29 -25.97 27.22 -14.64
CA GLU A 29 -27.11 26.38 -14.31
C GLU A 29 -27.21 25.42 -15.50
N SER A 30 -27.41 24.12 -15.28
CA SER A 30 -28.49 23.39 -15.97
C SER A 30 -28.57 22.00 -15.37
N ALA A 31 -29.58 21.82 -14.52
CA ALA A 31 -30.13 20.52 -14.24
C ALA A 31 -30.75 19.91 -15.52
N GLU A 32 -30.53 18.60 -15.69
CA GLU A 32 -31.43 17.51 -16.09
C GLU A 32 -32.80 17.87 -16.73
N PRO A 33 -33.37 17.06 -17.65
CA PRO A 33 -33.37 15.58 -17.59
C PRO A 33 -33.26 14.88 -18.96
N MET A 34 -33.20 13.55 -18.96
CA MET A 34 -34.18 12.69 -19.63
C MET A 34 -33.70 11.23 -19.62
N ALA A 35 -34.44 10.43 -18.88
CA ALA A 35 -34.55 9.00 -19.08
C ALA A 35 -35.07 8.73 -20.50
N GLU A 36 -34.48 7.75 -21.19
CA GLU A 36 -35.21 6.92 -22.13
C GLU A 36 -34.85 5.47 -21.90
N GLU A 37 -35.87 4.78 -21.39
CA GLU A 37 -36.02 3.34 -21.40
C GLU A 37 -36.34 2.91 -22.83
N GLN A 38 -35.67 1.89 -23.34
CA GLN A 38 -36.24 1.03 -24.37
C GLN A 38 -35.98 -0.44 -24.02
N GLU A 39 -36.93 -0.92 -23.23
CA GLU A 39 -37.56 -2.24 -23.30
C GLU A 39 -37.39 -2.94 -24.65
N SER A 40 -36.78 -4.13 -24.65
CA SER A 40 -37.02 -5.15 -25.68
C SER A 40 -37.70 -6.32 -25.00
N THR A 41 -39.00 -6.42 -25.32
CA THR A 41 -39.97 -7.39 -24.85
C THR A 41 -39.59 -8.84 -25.13
N ALA A 42 -40.02 -9.69 -24.21
CA ALA A 42 -39.92 -11.14 -24.15
C ALA A 42 -40.65 -11.89 -25.29
N GLU A 43 -40.17 -13.10 -25.57
CA GLU A 43 -41.01 -14.27 -25.84
C GLU A 43 -40.40 -15.50 -25.13
N GLU A 44 -41.01 -15.90 -24.01
CA GLU A 44 -41.17 -17.31 -23.60
C GLU A 44 -42.38 -17.89 -24.38
N PRO A 45 -42.77 -19.20 -24.37
CA PRO A 45 -42.47 -20.23 -23.35
C PRO A 45 -42.38 -21.69 -23.85
N THR A 46 -42.08 -22.60 -22.91
CA THR A 46 -42.76 -23.90 -22.64
C THR A 46 -41.77 -24.79 -21.87
N THR A 47 -41.84 -24.81 -20.54
CA THR A 47 -42.62 -25.75 -19.70
C THR A 47 -42.18 -27.20 -19.90
N GLU A 48 -41.62 -27.81 -18.85
CA GLU A 48 -42.20 -28.94 -18.09
C GLU A 48 -41.27 -29.25 -16.90
N GLU A 49 -41.66 -28.79 -15.72
CA GLU A 49 -41.51 -29.54 -14.45
C GLU A 49 -42.38 -30.83 -14.54
N PRO A 50 -42.29 -31.86 -13.66
CA PRO A 50 -42.06 -31.67 -12.22
C PRO A 50 -41.42 -32.86 -11.42
N GLU A 51 -41.32 -32.64 -10.10
CA GLU A 51 -41.37 -33.61 -8.97
C GLU A 51 -40.11 -34.47 -8.72
N GLU A 52 -39.66 -34.77 -7.50
CA GLU A 52 -39.86 -34.30 -6.12
C GLU A 52 -38.86 -35.15 -5.28
N GLU A 53 -38.63 -34.76 -4.02
CA GLU A 53 -38.27 -35.66 -2.91
C GLU A 53 -36.85 -36.30 -2.88
N THR A 54 -36.03 -35.87 -1.92
CA THR A 54 -35.77 -36.61 -0.67
C THR A 54 -34.42 -36.22 -0.05
N ALA A 55 -34.46 -35.98 1.27
CA ALA A 55 -33.29 -35.79 2.11
C ALA A 55 -32.55 -37.11 2.36
N THR A 56 -31.22 -37.07 2.34
CA THR A 56 -30.36 -37.99 3.12
C THR A 56 -29.05 -37.29 3.46
N GLU A 57 -28.77 -37.21 4.75
CA GLU A 57 -27.48 -36.91 5.36
C GLU A 57 -26.49 -38.08 5.15
N GLU A 58 -25.27 -37.90 5.64
CA GLU A 58 -24.14 -38.86 5.73
C GLU A 58 -23.22 -38.86 4.49
N GLU A 59 -21.90 -38.91 4.56
CA GLU A 59 -20.91 -38.89 5.63
C GLU A 59 -19.55 -38.57 4.98
N VAL A 60 -18.62 -38.12 5.80
CA VAL A 60 -17.16 -37.96 5.62
C VAL A 60 -16.50 -38.95 4.65
N THR A 61 -15.66 -38.44 3.74
CA THR A 61 -14.32 -39.02 3.49
C THR A 61 -13.35 -37.92 3.08
N GLU A 62 -12.37 -37.71 3.94
CA GLU A 62 -11.14 -36.98 3.69
C GLU A 62 -10.37 -37.61 2.53
N GLU A 63 -9.87 -36.79 1.61
CA GLU A 63 -8.64 -37.09 0.87
C GLU A 63 -7.81 -35.82 0.81
N GLU A 64 -6.82 -35.78 1.70
CA GLU A 64 -5.72 -34.84 1.65
C GLU A 64 -4.83 -35.16 0.45
N PRO A 65 -4.47 -34.19 -0.39
CA PRO A 65 -3.17 -34.23 -1.02
C PRO A 65 -2.16 -33.68 0.00
N ALA A 66 -1.38 -34.59 0.56
CA ALA A 66 -0.13 -34.27 1.21
C ALA A 66 0.78 -33.59 0.18
N GLU A 67 0.76 -32.25 0.16
CA GLU A 67 1.84 -31.49 -0.42
C GLU A 67 3.03 -31.63 0.53
N GLU A 68 4.12 -32.19 0.00
CA GLU A 68 5.40 -32.27 0.67
C GLU A 68 5.83 -30.87 1.09
N THR A 69 5.58 -30.53 2.34
CA THR A 69 6.30 -29.48 3.04
C THR A 69 7.74 -29.97 3.17
N THR A 70 8.54 -29.66 2.16
CA THR A 70 9.98 -29.58 2.34
C THR A 70 10.20 -28.38 3.26
N GLU A 71 10.25 -28.64 4.56
CA GLU A 71 10.85 -27.75 5.54
C GLU A 71 12.35 -27.67 5.21
N GLU A 72 12.69 -26.88 4.19
CA GLU A 72 14.01 -26.28 4.11
C GLU A 72 14.04 -25.19 5.18
N GLU A 73 14.80 -25.44 6.25
CA GLU A 73 15.22 -24.41 7.19
C GLU A 73 15.67 -23.18 6.39
N PRO A 74 15.19 -21.95 6.66
CA PRO A 74 15.59 -20.83 5.85
C PRO A 74 17.08 -20.64 6.07
N ALA A 75 17.83 -20.99 5.03
CA ALA A 75 19.18 -20.54 4.83
C ALA A 75 19.18 -19.03 5.04
N GLN A 76 20.26 -18.52 5.62
CA GLN A 76 20.57 -17.11 5.67
C GLN A 76 20.75 -16.62 4.21
N GLU A 77 19.64 -16.43 3.51
CA GLU A 77 19.59 -15.91 2.16
C GLU A 77 19.84 -14.41 2.30
N SER A 78 20.90 -13.93 1.65
CA SER A 78 21.26 -12.52 1.65
C SER A 78 20.08 -11.70 1.15
N THR A 79 19.55 -10.82 1.99
CA THR A 79 18.52 -9.83 1.61
C THR A 79 18.90 -9.16 0.28
N PRO A 80 17.99 -9.13 -0.71
CA PRO A 80 18.29 -8.52 -2.01
C PRO A 80 18.59 -7.03 -1.85
N GLU A 81 19.50 -6.52 -2.69
CA GLU A 81 19.82 -5.10 -2.71
C GLU A 81 18.72 -4.30 -3.41
N ALA A 82 18.38 -3.12 -2.88
CA ALA A 82 17.48 -2.19 -3.53
C ALA A 82 18.15 -1.60 -4.78
N MET A 83 17.54 -1.82 -5.95
CA MET A 83 18.02 -1.29 -7.23
C MET A 83 16.84 -0.87 -8.12
N SER A 84 17.01 0.19 -8.91
CA SER A 84 16.04 0.61 -9.93
C SER A 84 15.65 -0.57 -10.85
N GLY A 85 14.35 -0.73 -11.08
CA GLY A 85 13.79 -1.80 -11.91
C GLY A 85 13.71 -3.18 -11.24
N THR A 86 13.99 -3.28 -9.94
CA THR A 86 13.70 -4.49 -9.16
C THR A 86 12.33 -4.37 -8.49
N ALA A 87 11.73 -5.52 -8.19
CA ALA A 87 10.45 -5.61 -7.48
C ALA A 87 10.39 -6.89 -6.67
N SER A 88 9.64 -6.86 -5.56
CA SER A 88 9.24 -8.06 -4.85
C SER A 88 8.12 -8.79 -5.59
N GLU A 89 7.87 -10.03 -5.19
CA GLU A 89 6.61 -10.72 -5.50
C GLU A 89 5.41 -9.97 -4.86
N LEU A 90 4.20 -10.36 -5.26
CA LEU A 90 2.97 -9.90 -4.60
C LEU A 90 2.88 -10.52 -3.21
N LEU A 91 2.72 -9.66 -2.21
CA LEU A 91 2.59 -9.99 -0.81
C LEU A 91 1.11 -10.08 -0.46
N SER A 92 0.71 -11.24 0.04
CA SER A 92 -0.57 -11.48 0.71
C SER A 92 -0.59 -10.84 2.11
N ASN A 93 -1.75 -10.87 2.76
CA ASN A 93 -1.87 -10.35 4.12
C ASN A 93 -0.90 -11.07 5.08
N GLY A 94 -0.10 -10.28 5.81
CA GLY A 94 0.94 -10.72 6.73
C GLY A 94 2.26 -11.13 6.08
N GLU A 95 2.34 -11.17 4.74
CA GLU A 95 3.59 -11.49 4.05
C GLU A 95 4.53 -10.28 4.06
N MET A 96 5.83 -10.58 4.04
CA MET A 96 6.90 -9.61 4.18
C MET A 96 7.89 -9.73 3.03
N THR A 97 8.43 -8.59 2.62
CA THR A 97 9.64 -8.52 1.79
C THR A 97 10.65 -7.59 2.41
N SER A 98 11.91 -7.71 2.04
CA SER A 98 12.96 -6.82 2.54
C SER A 98 14.00 -6.51 1.47
N PHE A 99 14.54 -5.30 1.54
CA PHE A 99 15.63 -4.85 0.68
C PHE A 99 16.68 -4.11 1.49
N VAL A 100 17.96 -4.32 1.15
CA VAL A 100 19.08 -3.57 1.73
C VAL A 100 19.48 -2.39 0.86
N PHE A 101 19.67 -1.23 1.48
CA PHE A 101 19.97 0.04 0.83
C PHE A 101 21.45 0.39 0.97
N ASN A 102 22.29 -0.14 0.08
CA ASN A 102 23.74 0.06 0.16
C ASN A 102 24.25 1.31 -0.59
N GLU A 103 23.51 1.79 -1.58
CA GLU A 103 23.92 2.92 -2.42
C GLU A 103 23.24 4.21 -1.97
N ALA A 104 24.04 5.27 -1.77
CA ALA A 104 23.51 6.60 -1.46
C ALA A 104 22.72 7.16 -2.66
N GLY A 105 21.53 7.72 -2.41
CA GLY A 105 20.63 8.18 -3.46
C GLY A 105 19.18 8.27 -3.00
N GLU A 106 18.30 8.66 -3.93
CA GLU A 106 16.86 8.65 -3.71
C GLU A 106 16.25 7.48 -4.50
N PHE A 107 15.47 6.66 -3.81
CA PHE A 107 14.79 5.50 -4.36
C PHE A 107 13.29 5.78 -4.34
N ALA A 108 12.70 5.93 -5.52
CA ALA A 108 11.25 6.01 -5.67
C ALA A 108 10.67 4.60 -5.65
N ILE A 109 9.80 4.35 -4.68
CA ILE A 109 9.19 3.05 -4.43
C ILE A 109 7.71 3.16 -4.73
N PHE A 110 7.16 2.16 -5.42
CA PHE A 110 5.75 2.10 -5.76
C PHE A 110 5.21 0.67 -5.70
N CYS A 111 3.89 0.54 -5.72
CA CYS A 111 3.21 -0.74 -5.91
C CYS A 111 2.86 -0.91 -7.40
N GLU A 112 3.31 -1.98 -8.06
CA GLU A 112 3.13 -2.18 -9.50
C GLU A 112 1.66 -2.23 -9.98
N PRO A 113 0.74 -2.98 -9.34
CA PRO A 113 -0.66 -2.99 -9.77
C PRO A 113 -1.38 -1.66 -9.50
N HIS A 114 -0.84 -0.80 -8.63
CA HIS A 114 -1.43 0.48 -8.25
C HIS A 114 -0.34 1.57 -8.10
N PRO A 115 0.22 2.11 -9.21
CA PRO A 115 1.38 3.01 -9.19
C PRO A 115 1.20 4.37 -8.48
N VAL A 116 0.01 4.62 -7.92
CA VAL A 116 -0.28 5.81 -7.12
C VAL A 116 0.11 5.64 -5.64
N MET A 117 0.28 4.40 -5.18
CA MET A 117 0.91 4.09 -3.89
C MET A 117 2.40 4.30 -4.03
N GLN A 118 2.96 5.28 -3.33
CA GLN A 118 4.35 5.68 -3.49
C GLN A 118 4.98 6.04 -2.16
N MET A 119 6.26 5.75 -2.03
CA MET A 119 7.11 6.29 -0.98
C MET A 119 8.51 6.58 -1.52
N THR A 120 9.27 7.39 -0.79
CA THR A 120 10.67 7.67 -1.13
C THR A 120 11.62 7.23 -0.03
N VAL A 121 12.65 6.47 -0.38
CA VAL A 121 13.76 6.18 0.53
C VAL A 121 14.97 7.01 0.11
N ILE A 122 15.48 7.82 1.03
CA ILE A 122 16.64 8.68 0.84
C ILE A 122 17.81 8.06 1.61
N VAL A 123 18.84 7.63 0.90
CA VAL A 123 20.04 7.04 1.48
C VAL A 123 21.13 8.10 1.51
N GLU A 124 21.49 8.54 2.72
CA GLU A 124 22.44 9.64 2.93
C GLU A 124 23.61 9.21 3.82
N GLU A 125 24.82 9.55 3.38
CA GLU A 125 26.03 9.41 4.19
C GLU A 125 25.93 10.27 5.46
N GLY A 126 26.00 9.63 6.64
CA GLY A 126 25.88 10.30 7.93
C GLY A 126 24.45 10.47 8.45
N ALA A 127 23.45 9.90 7.77
CA ALA A 127 22.15 9.63 8.38
C ALA A 127 22.28 8.63 9.53
N GLU A 128 21.23 8.51 10.35
CA GLU A 128 21.21 7.56 11.46
C GLU A 128 21.35 6.13 10.93
N ALA A 129 22.35 5.41 11.42
CA ALA A 129 22.55 4.00 11.06
C ALA A 129 21.62 3.13 11.90
N MET A 130 20.77 2.38 11.22
CA MET A 130 19.90 1.37 11.80
C MET A 130 20.12 0.05 11.08
N ASP A 131 20.09 -1.06 11.82
CA ASP A 131 20.22 -2.37 11.19
C ASP A 131 18.99 -2.65 10.30
N SER A 132 17.79 -2.32 10.79
CA SER A 132 16.53 -2.53 10.09
C SER A 132 15.46 -1.50 10.46
N ILE A 133 14.59 -1.17 9.50
CA ILE A 133 13.36 -0.37 9.68
C ILE A 133 12.17 -1.20 9.19
N GLU A 134 11.04 -1.12 9.89
CA GLU A 134 9.79 -1.76 9.49
C GLU A 134 8.84 -0.71 8.92
N VAL A 135 8.18 -1.05 7.81
CA VAL A 135 7.17 -0.22 7.14
C VAL A 135 5.95 -1.10 6.88
N ASP A 136 4.77 -0.62 7.28
CA ASP A 136 3.53 -1.33 6.97
C ASP A 136 3.01 -0.88 5.60
N ILE A 137 2.43 -1.81 4.85
CA ILE A 137 1.56 -1.50 3.71
C ILE A 137 0.14 -1.71 4.22
N ALA A 138 -0.59 -0.61 4.41
CA ALA A 138 -1.91 -0.61 5.04
C ALA A 138 -2.76 0.54 4.51
N ASP A 139 -4.08 0.39 4.59
CA ASP A 139 -5.03 1.41 4.12
C ASP A 139 -4.80 1.80 2.65
N TYR A 140 -4.36 0.84 1.82
CA TYR A 140 -3.97 1.01 0.43
C TYR A 140 -2.83 2.01 0.21
N ASP A 141 -1.89 2.12 1.16
CA ASP A 141 -0.69 2.95 1.04
C ASP A 141 0.53 2.35 1.76
N PHE A 142 1.72 2.90 1.50
CA PHE A 142 2.86 2.70 2.38
C PHE A 142 2.68 3.59 3.62
N SER A 143 2.94 3.07 4.82
CA SER A 143 2.70 3.80 6.07
C SER A 143 3.55 5.06 6.22
N GLU A 144 4.64 5.18 5.46
CA GLU A 144 5.57 6.31 5.44
C GLU A 144 5.68 6.86 4.02
N GLU A 145 5.48 8.18 3.85
CA GLU A 145 5.68 8.84 2.55
C GLU A 145 7.18 8.97 2.21
N SER A 146 8.04 9.14 3.23
CA SER A 146 9.48 9.27 3.03
C SER A 146 10.30 8.84 4.24
N ILE A 147 11.41 8.15 4.02
CA ILE A 147 12.36 7.74 5.07
C ILE A 147 13.78 8.13 4.66
N THR A 148 14.58 8.63 5.61
CA THR A 148 16.03 8.87 5.41
C THR A 148 16.85 7.89 6.23
N VAL A 149 17.77 7.18 5.59
CA VAL A 149 18.58 6.11 6.20
C VAL A 149 20.06 6.20 5.82
N ALA A 150 20.92 5.60 6.64
CA ALA A 150 22.33 5.41 6.27
C ALA A 150 22.51 4.23 5.30
N PRO A 151 23.57 4.23 4.46
CA PRO A 151 23.94 3.07 3.67
C PRO A 151 24.07 1.79 4.52
N GLY A 152 23.55 0.68 4.00
CA GLY A 152 23.51 -0.63 4.66
C GLY A 152 22.25 -0.90 5.46
N THR A 153 21.33 0.06 5.57
CA THR A 153 20.05 -0.13 6.27
C THR A 153 19.17 -1.11 5.49
N THR A 154 18.56 -2.07 6.19
CA THR A 154 17.51 -2.92 5.64
C THR A 154 16.14 -2.31 5.91
N ILE A 155 15.25 -2.31 4.93
CA ILE A 155 13.83 -1.99 5.17
C ILE A 155 13.03 -3.26 4.94
N VAL A 156 12.13 -3.54 5.87
CA VAL A 156 11.20 -4.67 5.85
C VAL A 156 9.80 -4.10 5.68
N TRP A 157 9.12 -4.51 4.61
CA TRP A 157 7.73 -4.16 4.39
C TRP A 157 6.83 -5.33 4.76
N THR A 158 5.75 -5.06 5.50
CA THR A 158 4.72 -6.03 5.83
C THR A 158 3.41 -5.61 5.21
N ASN A 159 2.76 -6.47 4.44
CA ASN A 159 1.41 -6.18 3.96
C ASN A 159 0.37 -6.45 5.06
N GLN A 160 -0.28 -5.40 5.56
CA GLN A 160 -1.36 -5.49 6.54
C GLN A 160 -2.76 -5.45 5.91
N ASP A 161 -2.86 -5.14 4.62
CA ASP A 161 -4.12 -5.16 3.88
C ASP A 161 -4.52 -6.56 3.44
N GLN A 162 -5.81 -6.75 3.18
CA GLN A 162 -6.33 -8.01 2.62
C GLN A 162 -6.06 -8.12 1.11
N VAL A 163 -5.84 -6.98 0.45
CA VAL A 163 -5.46 -6.91 -0.97
C VAL A 163 -3.95 -7.15 -1.06
N GLN A 164 -3.51 -7.74 -2.15
CA GLN A 164 -2.09 -7.98 -2.38
C GLN A 164 -1.37 -6.71 -2.85
N HIS A 165 -0.16 -6.51 -2.35
CA HIS A 165 0.70 -5.38 -2.70
C HIS A 165 2.13 -5.87 -2.97
N ASN A 166 2.95 -5.05 -3.62
CA ASN A 166 4.38 -5.33 -3.72
C ASN A 166 5.20 -4.04 -3.52
N VAL A 167 6.51 -4.24 -3.42
CA VAL A 167 7.51 -3.17 -3.33
C VAL A 167 8.31 -3.19 -4.62
N ALA A 168 8.20 -2.16 -5.44
CA ALA A 168 8.94 -2.01 -6.69
C ALA A 168 9.68 -0.67 -6.73
N PHE A 169 10.80 -0.65 -7.44
CA PHE A 169 11.70 0.50 -7.54
C PHE A 169 11.68 1.05 -8.98
N GLU A 170 11.46 2.36 -9.14
CA GLU A 170 11.57 3.01 -10.46
C GLU A 170 13.01 3.03 -10.98
#